data_AF-A0A1W9TRA1-F1
#
_entry.id   AF-A0A1W9TRA1-F1
#
_cell.length_a   1.000
_cell.length_b   1.000
_cell.length_c   1.000
_cell.angle_alpha   90.00
_cell.angle_beta   90.00
_cell.angle_gamma   90.00
#
_symmetry.space_group_name_H-M   'P 1'
#
loop_
_entity.id
_entity.type
_entity.pdbx_description
1 polymer ?
#
loop_
_entity_poly.entity_id
_entity_poly.type
_entity_poly.pdbx_seq_one_letter_code
_entity_poly.pdbx_strand_id
1 'polypeptide(L)'
;LGSGTLVDFSQYGLTKEPTVMESVASGADIITFSGDKLLGGPQSGIILGSFEMIDKIRNNPLTRALRIDKLTLSALETILLLYLDEKKAVNTIPTLQNADCFHRTTSEKSHAFI
;
A
#
# COMPACT_ATOMS: atom_id res chain seq x y z
N LEU A 1 -2.18 -6.69 7.57
CA LEU A 1 -2.25 -6.31 6.15
C LEU A 1 -0.88 -5.95 5.56
N GLY A 2 0.14 -6.79 5.78
CA GLY A 2 1.54 -6.39 5.71
C GLY A 2 2.02 -5.68 4.42
N SER A 3 1.34 -5.85 3.28
CA SER A 3 1.69 -5.31 1.97
C SER A 3 1.02 -3.97 1.60
N GLY A 4 -0.09 -3.60 2.24
CA GLY A 4 -0.78 -2.31 2.01
C GLY A 4 -1.51 -2.19 0.68
N THR A 5 -2.00 -3.31 0.12
CA THR A 5 -2.63 -3.30 -1.20
C THR A 5 -3.97 -2.55 -1.22
N LEU A 6 -4.08 -1.56 -2.11
CA LEU A 6 -5.32 -0.81 -2.38
C LEU A 6 -6.06 -1.31 -3.62
N VAL A 7 -5.38 -2.10 -4.46
CA VAL A 7 -5.90 -2.62 -5.72
C VAL A 7 -6.06 -4.13 -5.59
N ASP A 8 -7.16 -4.67 -6.12
CA ASP A 8 -7.32 -6.12 -6.21
C ASP A 8 -6.49 -6.64 -7.38
N PHE A 9 -5.31 -7.17 -7.09
CA PHE A 9 -4.41 -7.69 -8.12
C PHE A 9 -4.84 -9.03 -8.75
N SER A 10 -5.92 -9.64 -8.25
CA SER A 10 -6.48 -10.84 -8.91
C SER A 10 -6.99 -10.53 -10.31
N GLN A 11 -7.40 -9.27 -10.58
CA GLN A 11 -7.76 -8.81 -11.93
C GLN A 11 -6.56 -8.76 -12.89
N TYR A 12 -5.34 -8.80 -12.36
CA TYR A 12 -4.07 -8.84 -13.10
C TYR A 12 -3.37 -10.21 -13.02
N GLY A 13 -4.06 -11.24 -12.52
CA GLY A 13 -3.56 -12.63 -12.47
C GLY A 13 -2.72 -12.97 -11.24
N LEU A 14 -2.52 -12.04 -10.29
CA LEU A 14 -1.81 -12.34 -9.05
C LEU A 14 -2.71 -13.01 -8.01
N THR A 15 -2.11 -13.76 -7.09
CA THR A 15 -2.81 -14.33 -5.94
C THR A 15 -3.49 -13.22 -5.15
N LYS A 16 -4.78 -13.39 -4.86
CA LYS A 16 -5.56 -12.41 -4.10
C LYS A 16 -5.01 -12.27 -2.68
N GLU A 17 -4.62 -11.05 -2.34
CA GLU A 17 -4.39 -10.61 -0.96
C GLU A 17 -5.54 -9.70 -0.53
N PRO A 18 -5.93 -9.72 0.77
CA PRO A 18 -6.96 -8.82 1.26
C PRO A 18 -6.51 -7.37 1.09
N THR A 19 -7.35 -6.57 0.43
CA THR A 19 -7.13 -5.13 0.31
C THR A 19 -7.30 -4.43 1.65
N VAL A 20 -6.73 -3.23 1.75
CA VAL A 20 -6.97 -2.34 2.90
C VAL A 20 -8.46 -2.11 3.09
N MET A 21 -9.22 -1.90 2.01
CA MET A 21 -10.66 -1.69 2.05
C MET A 21 -11.43 -2.92 2.54
N GLU A 22 -11.05 -4.13 2.10
CA GLU A 22 -11.67 -5.37 2.58
C GLU A 22 -11.41 -5.59 4.07
N SER A 23 -10.25 -5.21 4.59
CA SER A 23 -9.97 -5.32 6.03
C SER A 23 -10.67 -4.26 6.87
N VAL A 24 -10.90 -3.07 6.31
CA VAL A 24 -11.78 -2.08 6.94
C VAL A 24 -13.19 -2.66 7.02
N ALA A 25 -13.67 -3.26 5.92
CA ALA A 25 -14.99 -3.88 5.86
C ALA A 25 -15.14 -5.11 6.78
N SER A 26 -14.04 -5.81 7.09
CA SER A 26 -14.06 -6.93 8.05
C SER A 26 -14.22 -6.49 9.51
N GLY A 27 -14.29 -5.18 9.78
CA GLY A 27 -14.51 -4.64 11.13
C GLY A 27 -13.27 -4.59 12.00
N ALA A 28 -12.07 -4.54 11.42
CA ALA A 28 -10.84 -4.37 12.20
C ALA A 28 -10.81 -2.98 12.86
N ASP A 29 -10.58 -2.91 14.16
CA ASP A 29 -10.52 -1.64 14.91
C ASP A 29 -9.34 -0.77 14.50
N ILE A 30 -8.21 -1.41 14.22
CA ILE A 30 -6.96 -0.79 13.78
C ILE A 30 -6.35 -1.62 12.66
N ILE A 31 -5.94 -0.96 11.60
CA ILE A 31 -5.25 -1.54 10.45
C ILE A 31 -3.90 -0.87 10.31
N THR A 32 -2.85 -1.67 10.15
CA THR A 32 -1.51 -1.17 9.85
C THR A 32 -0.93 -1.84 8.62
N PHE A 33 -0.19 -1.07 7.83
CA PHE A 33 0.51 -1.55 6.65
C PHE A 33 1.69 -0.65 6.27
N SER A 34 2.60 -1.19 5.47
CA SER A 34 3.75 -0.49 4.93
C SER A 34 3.39 0.29 3.68
N GLY A 35 3.87 1.52 3.53
CA GLY A 35 3.65 2.34 2.34
C GLY A 35 4.63 2.09 1.19
N ASP A 36 5.75 1.40 1.43
CA ASP A 36 6.81 1.11 0.46
C ASP A 36 6.72 -0.28 -0.20
N LYS A 37 5.65 -1.02 0.08
CA LYS A 37 5.38 -2.32 -0.53
C LYS A 37 4.40 -2.18 -1.69
N LEU A 38 3.24 -2.84 -1.63
CA LEU A 38 2.24 -2.81 -2.71
C LEU A 38 1.51 -1.47 -2.80
N LEU A 39 1.62 -0.59 -1.80
CA LEU A 39 1.22 0.80 -1.99
C LEU A 39 2.15 1.55 -2.97
N GLY A 40 3.42 1.14 -3.08
CA GLY A 40 4.39 1.70 -4.02
C GLY A 40 4.85 3.13 -3.73
N GLY A 41 4.70 3.58 -2.48
CA GLY A 41 5.18 4.88 -2.00
C GLY A 41 6.51 4.81 -1.24
N PRO A 42 6.86 5.86 -0.49
CA PRO A 42 8.08 5.90 0.30
C PRO A 42 7.98 5.05 1.57
N GLN A 43 9.14 4.75 2.19
CA GLN A 43 9.20 4.02 3.47
C GLN A 43 8.36 4.73 4.53
N SER A 44 7.26 4.09 4.92
CA SER A 44 6.28 4.65 5.83
C SER A 44 5.43 3.55 6.46
N GLY A 45 4.98 3.79 7.69
CA GLY A 45 3.96 2.99 8.35
C GLY A 45 2.65 3.76 8.37
N ILE A 46 1.58 3.16 7.84
CA ILE A 46 0.25 3.76 7.78
C ILE A 46 -0.63 3.05 8.81
N ILE A 47 -1.38 3.85 9.57
CA ILE A 47 -2.33 3.37 10.57
C ILE A 47 -3.71 3.94 10.22
N LEU A 48 -4.70 3.06 10.08
CA LEU A 48 -6.10 3.39 9.92
C LEU A 48 -6.89 2.84 11.11
N GLY A 49 -7.99 3.50 11.47
CA GLY A 49 -8.84 3.10 12.58
C GLY A 49 -9.87 4.19 12.91
N SER A 50 -10.66 3.98 13.96
CA SER A 50 -11.61 5.00 14.42
C SER A 50 -10.90 6.25 14.93
N PHE A 51 -11.61 7.37 14.97
CA PHE A 51 -11.07 8.62 15.50
C PHE A 51 -10.54 8.44 16.93
N GLU A 52 -11.27 7.75 17.79
CA GLU A 52 -10.91 7.50 19.19
C GLU A 52 -9.63 6.67 19.31
N MET A 53 -9.44 5.67 18.45
CA MET A 53 -8.23 4.85 18.44
C MET A 53 -7.02 5.63 17.93
N ILE A 54 -7.19 6.38 16.83
CA ILE A 54 -6.12 7.21 16.26
C ILE A 54 -5.71 8.31 17.24
N ASP A 55 -6.65 8.93 17.96
CA ASP A 55 -6.33 9.97 18.93
C ASP A 55 -5.53 9.43 20.11
N LYS A 56 -5.87 8.24 20.63
CA LYS A 56 -5.06 7.54 21.63
C LYS A 56 -3.63 7.27 21.16
N ILE A 57 -3.47 6.80 19.91
CA ILE A 57 -2.15 6.53 19.33
C ILE A 57 -1.36 7.84 19.19
N ARG A 58 -1.99 8.90 18.67
CA ARG A 58 -1.37 10.22 18.47
C ARG A 58 -0.81 10.81 19.76
N ASN A 59 -1.48 10.57 20.88
CA ASN A 59 -1.07 11.07 22.20
C ASN A 59 0.09 10.27 22.83
N ASN A 60 0.55 9.18 22.21
CA ASN A 60 1.72 8.44 22.70
C ASN A 60 3.03 9.20 22.42
N PRO A 61 3.92 9.41 23.41
CA PRO A 61 5.20 10.10 23.23
C PRO A 61 6.09 9.52 22.11
N LEU A 62 5.99 8.22 21.83
CA LEU A 62 6.75 7.57 20.76
C LEU A 62 6.38 8.10 19.37
N THR A 63 5.18 8.64 19.17
CA THR A 63 4.78 9.21 17.88
C THR A 63 5.67 10.38 17.46
N ARG A 64 6.23 11.12 18.42
CA ARG A 64 7.15 12.21 18.12
C ARG A 64 8.49 11.69 17.58
N ALA A 65 8.95 10.54 18.08
CA ALA A 65 10.18 9.90 17.62
C ALA A 65 9.97 9.19 16.26
N LEU A 66 8.77 8.66 16.02
CA LEU A 66 8.39 7.95 14.80
C LEU A 66 7.80 8.86 13.71
N ARG A 67 7.81 10.17 13.91
CA ARG A 67 7.22 11.12 12.97
C ARG A 67 8.00 11.13 11.67
N ILE A 68 7.30 10.88 10.56
CA ILE A 68 7.88 10.94 9.21
C ILE A 68 8.40 12.35 8.88
N ASP A 69 9.42 12.40 8.01
CA ASP A 69 9.97 13.65 7.52
C ASP A 69 9.10 14.26 6.41
N LYS A 70 9.45 15.50 6.01
CA LYS A 70 8.70 16.28 5.02
C LYS A 70 8.72 15.65 3.62
N LEU A 71 9.83 15.03 3.21
CA LEU A 71 9.94 14.42 1.89
C LEU A 71 9.09 13.16 1.82
N THR A 72 9.17 12.30 2.84
CA THR A 72 8.32 11.11 2.96
C THR A 72 6.84 11.49 2.94
N LEU A 73 6.43 12.53 3.66
CA LEU A 73 5.06 13.02 3.65
C LEU A 73 4.61 13.48 2.24
N SER A 74 5.43 14.28 1.56
CA SER A 74 5.11 14.82 0.22
C SER A 74 5.06 13.73 -0.85
N ALA A 75 5.98 12.76 -0.79
CA ALA A 75 5.98 11.61 -1.69
C ALA A 75 4.75 10.72 -1.43
N LEU A 76 4.41 10.49 -0.16
CA LEU A 76 3.23 9.70 0.19
C LEU A 76 1.92 10.36 -0.30
N GLU A 77 1.78 11.68 -0.13
CA GLU A 77 0.64 12.44 -0.66
C GLU A 77 0.50 12.26 -2.19
N THR A 78 1.60 12.40 -2.92
CA THR A 78 1.62 12.23 -4.38
C THR A 78 1.14 10.83 -4.79
N ILE A 79 1.58 9.80 -4.07
CA ILE A 79 1.19 8.41 -4.32
C ILE A 79 -0.30 8.21 -4.04
N LEU A 80 -0.81 8.69 -2.90
CA LEU A 80 -2.23 8.58 -2.55
C LEU A 80 -3.12 9.34 -3.55
N LEU A 81 -2.67 10.47 -4.11
CA LEU A 81 -3.39 11.18 -5.16
C LEU A 81 -3.47 10.39 -6.47
N LEU A 82 -2.46 9.58 -6.81
CA LEU A 82 -2.53 8.70 -7.97
C LEU A 82 -3.62 7.64 -7.80
N TYR A 83 -3.83 7.12 -6.59
CA TYR A 83 -4.87 6.13 -6.28
C TYR A 83 -6.31 6.65 -6.40
N LEU A 84 -6.52 7.97 -6.56
CA LEU A 84 -7.85 8.50 -6.90
C LEU A 84 -8.33 8.03 -8.28
N ASP A 85 -7.41 7.64 -9.17
CA ASP A 85 -7.68 6.94 -10.42
C ASP A 85 -6.84 5.66 -10.46
N GLU A 86 -7.48 4.53 -10.18
CA GLU A 86 -6.82 3.22 -10.15
C GLU A 86 -6.03 2.91 -11.43
N LYS A 87 -6.58 3.25 -12.61
CA LYS A 87 -5.89 3.01 -13.89
C LYS A 87 -4.64 3.87 -13.97
N LYS A 88 -4.70 5.12 -13.52
CA LYS A 88 -3.53 5.99 -13.46
C LYS A 88 -2.50 5.46 -12.46
N ALA A 89 -2.92 5.00 -11.29
CA ALA A 89 -2.03 4.41 -10.28
C ALA A 89 -1.26 3.21 -10.84
N VAL A 90 -1.97 2.23 -11.41
CA VAL A 90 -1.36 1.01 -11.98
C VAL A 90 -0.38 1.35 -13.11
N ASN A 91 -0.70 2.36 -13.93
CA ASN A 91 0.15 2.78 -15.05
C ASN A 91 1.29 3.73 -14.67
N THR A 92 1.33 4.26 -13.45
CA THR A 92 2.33 5.28 -13.04
C THR A 92 3.24 4.80 -11.92
N ILE A 93 2.72 4.01 -10.98
CA ILE A 93 3.46 3.55 -9.80
C ILE A 93 4.32 2.33 -10.21
N PRO A 94 5.66 2.41 -10.14
CA PRO A 94 6.54 1.35 -10.65
C PRO A 94 6.31 -0.02 -10.01
N THR A 95 6.04 -0.07 -8.70
CA THR A 95 5.77 -1.33 -8.01
C THR A 95 4.53 -2.02 -8.56
N LEU A 96 3.50 -1.26 -8.96
CA LEU A 96 2.28 -1.83 -9.54
C LEU A 96 2.47 -2.26 -10.99
N GLN A 97 3.19 -1.46 -11.78
CA GLN A 97 3.55 -1.82 -13.15
C GLN A 97 4.33 -3.14 -13.19
N ASN A 98 5.30 -3.31 -12.29
CA ASN A 98 6.08 -4.54 -12.20
C ASN A 98 5.24 -5.72 -11.71
N ALA A 99 4.29 -5.50 -10.80
CA ALA A 99 3.36 -6.54 -10.35
C ALA A 99 2.45 -7.03 -11.49
N ASP A 100 1.89 -6.12 -12.29
CA ASP A 100 1.10 -6.46 -13.51
C ASP A 100 2.00 -7.13 -14.58
N CYS A 101 3.21 -6.61 -14.79
CA CYS A 101 4.15 -7.11 -15.80
C CYS A 101 4.74 -8.49 -15.45
N PHE A 102 5.06 -8.76 -14.18
CA PHE A 102 5.67 -10.01 -13.73
C PHE A 102 4.78 -11.21 -14.06
N HIS A 103 3.45 -11.07 -13.93
CA HIS A 103 2.50 -12.11 -14.32
C HIS A 103 2.45 -12.33 -15.84
N ARG A 104 2.42 -11.25 -16.64
CA ARG A 104 2.43 -11.37 -18.11
C ARG A 104 3.69 -12.04 -18.65
N THR A 105 4.84 -11.82 -18.00
CA THR A 105 6.12 -12.43 -18.44
C THR A 105 6.36 -13.84 -17.90
N THR A 106 5.86 -14.22 -16.71
CA THR A 106 5.99 -15.62 -16.22
C THR A 106 5.13 -16.61 -17.01
N SER A 107 4.09 -16.14 -17.69
CA SER A 107 3.34 -16.91 -18.69
C SER A 107 4.15 -17.26 -19.95
N GLU A 108 5.22 -16.50 -20.27
CA GLU A 108 6.01 -16.69 -21.50
C GLU A 108 7.47 -17.08 -21.24
N LYS A 109 7.99 -16.86 -20.03
CA LYS A 109 9.41 -17.07 -19.69
C LYS A 109 9.56 -17.87 -18.40
N SER A 110 9.19 -19.15 -18.43
CA SER A 110 9.61 -20.12 -17.39
C SER A 110 11.12 -20.47 -17.46
N HIS A 111 11.92 -19.73 -18.22
CA HIS A 111 13.36 -19.93 -18.32
C HIS A 111 14.09 -18.59 -18.14
N ALA A 112 14.90 -18.55 -17.08
CA ALA A 112 15.80 -17.47 -16.65
C ALA A 112 15.19 -16.44 -15.67
N PHE A 113 15.58 -16.50 -14.40
CA PHE A 113 16.82 -15.86 -13.93
C PHE A 113 17.22 -16.36 -12.53
N ILE A 114 18.51 -16.20 -12.21
CA ILE A 114 19.20 -16.52 -10.95
C ILE A 114 18.83 -15.48 -9.87
#